data_AF-A0A1C3WYG9-F1
#
_entry.id   AF-A0A1C3WYG9-F1
#
_cell.length_a   1.000
_cell.length_b   1.000
_cell.length_c   1.000
_cell.angle_alpha   90.00
_cell.angle_beta   90.00
_cell.angle_gamma   90.00
#
_symmetry.space_group_name_H-M   'P 1'
#
loop_
_entity.id
_entity.type
_entity.pdbx_description
1 polymer ?
#
loop_
_entity_poly.entity_id
_entity_poly.type
_entity_poly.pdbx_seq_one_letter_code
_entity_poly.pdbx_strand_id
1 'polypeptide(L)'
;MPIGGKTAFLAGVVALASMTPQLSQAAGESMLRVYMDHARVLKLDRPVAKVIVGNSQVADATVADPKTIVLTGRNFGTTNIILLDADDNAIVDEQILVSIDEGNTVRVFRQTDRAVLSCTPNCEQHAQQSNTATAAPTGQ
;
A
#
# COMPACT_ATOMS: atom_id res chain seq x y z
N MET A 1 81.69 12.75 -24.62
CA MET A 1 81.22 11.34 -24.70
C MET A 1 80.52 11.00 -23.39
N PRO A 2 79.43 10.21 -23.41
CA PRO A 2 78.10 10.71 -23.04
C PRO A 2 77.40 9.90 -21.91
N ILE A 3 76.15 10.31 -21.60
CA ILE A 3 75.08 9.56 -20.89
C ILE A 3 75.26 9.51 -19.36
N GLY A 4 74.37 9.99 -18.48
CA GLY A 4 72.91 10.07 -18.49
C GLY A 4 72.36 9.15 -17.39
N GLY A 5 71.59 9.67 -16.42
CA GLY A 5 70.87 8.81 -15.45
C GLY A 5 70.38 9.50 -14.18
N LYS A 6 69.17 10.05 -14.22
CA LYS A 6 68.38 10.48 -13.05
C LYS A 6 67.78 9.26 -12.34
N THR A 7 67.59 9.31 -11.02
CA THR A 7 66.29 9.05 -10.36
C THR A 7 66.39 9.22 -8.84
N ALA A 8 65.74 10.27 -8.34
CA ALA A 8 65.32 10.38 -6.95
C ALA A 8 64.06 9.53 -6.78
N PHE A 9 64.03 8.62 -5.79
CA PHE A 9 62.81 7.93 -5.38
C PHE A 9 62.35 8.46 -4.03
N LEU A 10 61.43 9.43 -4.09
CA LEU A 10 60.46 9.73 -3.06
C LEU A 10 59.30 8.73 -3.23
N ALA A 11 59.01 7.92 -2.20
CA ALA A 11 57.74 7.19 -2.07
C ALA A 11 57.41 7.22 -0.57
N GLY A 12 56.41 7.94 -0.08
CA GLY A 12 55.07 8.15 -0.64
C GLY A 12 54.13 7.22 0.11
N VAL A 13 53.79 7.57 1.37
CA VAL A 13 52.87 6.79 2.21
C VAL A 13 51.48 6.83 1.56
N VAL A 14 51.08 5.71 0.95
CA VAL A 14 49.75 5.53 0.35
C VAL A 14 48.74 5.34 1.47
N ALA A 15 47.94 6.37 1.74
CA ALA A 15 46.77 6.27 2.60
C ALA A 15 45.68 5.44 1.88
N LEU A 16 45.45 4.22 2.38
CA LEU A 16 44.34 3.36 1.96
C LEU A 16 43.01 3.96 2.45
N ALA A 17 42.33 4.69 1.57
CA ALA A 17 40.97 5.16 1.79
C ALA A 17 40.01 3.95 1.74
N SER A 18 39.46 3.60 2.91
CA SER A 18 38.43 2.57 3.06
C SER A 18 37.11 3.03 2.42
N MET A 19 36.81 2.54 1.21
CA MET A 19 35.49 2.63 0.60
C MET A 19 34.52 1.70 1.33
N THR A 20 33.76 2.23 2.30
CA THR A 20 32.60 1.52 2.84
C THR A 20 31.44 1.64 1.85
N PRO A 21 30.84 0.54 1.35
CA PRO A 21 29.67 0.61 0.50
C PRO A 21 28.49 1.17 1.31
N GLN A 22 27.97 2.33 0.89
CA GLN A 22 26.74 2.90 1.43
C GLN A 22 25.57 2.06 0.92
N LEU A 23 24.97 1.24 1.79
CA LEU A 23 23.67 0.62 1.49
C LEU A 23 22.60 1.71 1.45
N SER A 24 22.29 2.20 0.26
CA SER A 24 21.08 2.99 0.02
C SER A 24 19.86 2.13 0.34
N GLN A 25 19.20 2.42 1.46
CA GLN A 25 17.84 1.93 1.69
C GLN A 25 16.95 2.66 0.69
N ALA A 26 16.44 1.93 -0.30
CA ALA A 26 15.37 2.43 -1.15
C ALA A 26 14.15 2.69 -0.25
N ALA A 27 13.89 3.96 0.03
CA ALA A 27 12.61 4.40 0.58
C ALA A 27 11.55 4.19 -0.52
N GLY A 28 11.06 2.96 -0.65
CA GLY A 28 9.89 2.68 -1.48
C GLY A 28 8.71 3.44 -0.88
N GLU A 29 7.97 4.17 -1.72
CA GLU A 29 6.71 4.79 -1.33
C GLU A 29 5.87 3.78 -0.55
N SER A 30 5.61 4.09 0.73
CA SER A 30 4.99 3.16 1.67
C SER A 30 3.49 3.09 1.40
N MET A 31 3.10 2.35 0.37
CA MET A 31 1.70 2.13 0.00
C MET A 31 0.90 1.53 1.17
N LEU A 32 -0.21 2.19 1.50
CA LEU A 32 -1.13 1.78 2.53
C LEU A 32 -1.96 0.58 2.07
N ARG A 33 -1.64 -0.61 2.56
CA ARG A 33 -2.40 -1.83 2.23
C ARG A 33 -3.62 -1.99 3.14
N VAL A 34 -4.77 -2.23 2.53
CA VAL A 34 -6.04 -2.57 3.18
C VAL A 34 -6.61 -3.80 2.50
N TYR A 35 -7.33 -4.64 3.25
CA TYR A 35 -8.00 -5.80 2.66
C TYR A 35 -9.47 -5.47 2.35
N MET A 36 -10.00 -6.05 1.28
CA MET A 36 -11.40 -5.91 0.90
C MET A 36 -12.32 -6.40 2.03
N ASP A 37 -13.36 -5.64 2.35
CA ASP A 37 -14.27 -5.89 3.47
C ASP A 37 -13.63 -5.75 4.87
N HIS A 38 -12.40 -5.25 4.95
CA HIS A 38 -11.73 -4.94 6.21
C HIS A 38 -11.61 -3.43 6.44
N ALA A 39 -11.68 -3.05 7.72
CA ALA A 39 -11.41 -1.70 8.18
C ALA A 39 -10.02 -1.61 8.83
N ARG A 40 -9.33 -0.50 8.58
CA ARG A 40 -8.06 -0.12 9.22
C ARG A 40 -8.23 1.23 9.89
N VAL A 41 -7.82 1.32 11.15
CA VAL A 41 -7.83 2.57 11.89
C VAL A 41 -6.56 3.36 11.62
N LEU A 42 -6.70 4.61 11.20
CA LEU A 42 -5.61 5.57 11.07
C LEU A 42 -5.70 6.56 12.24
N LYS A 43 -4.61 6.68 12.99
CA LYS A 43 -4.46 7.64 14.09
C LYS A 43 -3.63 8.81 13.60
N LEU A 44 -4.14 10.03 13.80
CA LEU A 44 -3.52 11.27 13.36
C LEU A 44 -2.84 11.96 14.54
N ASP A 45 -1.78 12.70 14.25
CA ASP A 45 -1.07 13.55 15.21
C ASP A 45 -1.84 14.85 15.51
N ARG A 46 -2.55 15.39 14.51
CA ARG A 46 -3.38 16.60 14.58
C ARG A 46 -4.82 16.38 14.08
N PRO A 47 -5.76 17.28 14.45
CA PRO A 47 -7.15 17.17 14.03
C PRO A 47 -7.33 17.29 12.51
N VAL A 48 -8.16 16.42 11.93
CA VAL A 48 -8.56 16.48 10.52
C VAL A 48 -9.77 17.40 10.34
N ALA A 49 -9.78 18.18 9.25
CA ALA A 49 -10.91 19.02 8.86
C ALA A 49 -11.53 18.56 7.54
N LYS A 50 -10.74 18.01 6.61
CA LYS A 50 -11.21 17.56 5.29
C LYS A 50 -10.63 16.18 4.96
N VAL A 51 -11.48 15.31 4.42
CA VAL A 51 -11.11 13.95 3.98
C VAL A 51 -11.45 13.83 2.49
N ILE A 52 -10.46 13.44 1.70
CA ILE A 52 -10.60 13.26 0.25
C ILE A 52 -10.14 11.85 -0.09
N VAL A 53 -11.02 11.08 -0.73
CA VAL A 53 -10.71 9.75 -1.24
C VAL A 53 -10.80 9.79 -2.75
N GLY A 54 -9.75 9.33 -3.44
CA GLY A 54 -9.69 9.39 -4.89
C GLY A 54 -10.82 8.61 -5.57
N ASN A 55 -11.06 7.37 -5.14
CA ASN A 55 -12.13 6.52 -5.65
C ASN A 55 -12.87 5.78 -4.51
N SER A 56 -14.08 6.26 -4.19
CA SER A 56 -14.96 5.69 -3.14
C SER A 56 -15.50 4.29 -3.46
N GLN A 57 -15.40 3.83 -4.70
CA GLN A 57 -15.73 2.44 -5.05
C GLN A 57 -14.65 1.46 -4.60
N VAL A 58 -13.39 1.91 -4.47
CA VAL A 58 -12.23 1.08 -4.08
C VAL A 58 -12.04 1.10 -2.57
N ALA A 59 -12.03 2.28 -1.95
CA ALA A 59 -11.90 2.45 -0.50
C ALA A 59 -12.81 3.59 -0.02
N ASP A 60 -13.22 3.56 1.24
CA ASP A 60 -14.02 4.62 1.86
C ASP A 60 -13.46 4.98 3.23
N ALA A 61 -13.65 6.22 3.69
CA ALA A 61 -13.11 6.71 4.94
C ALA A 61 -14.17 7.43 5.76
N THR A 62 -14.32 7.02 7.02
CA THR A 62 -15.24 7.64 7.99
C THR A 62 -14.44 8.28 9.13
N VAL A 63 -14.80 9.50 9.50
CA VAL A 63 -14.23 10.19 10.66
C VAL A 63 -14.91 9.68 11.93
N ALA A 64 -14.18 8.98 12.79
CA ALA A 64 -14.70 8.52 14.08
C ALA A 64 -14.61 9.61 15.15
N ASP A 65 -13.48 10.32 15.17
CA ASP A 65 -13.23 11.50 16.01
C ASP A 65 -12.18 12.39 15.30
N PRO A 66 -11.88 13.61 15.80
CA PRO A 66 -10.99 14.54 15.12
C PRO A 66 -9.59 13.99 14.78
N LYS A 67 -9.11 12.95 15.49
CA LYS A 67 -7.78 12.35 15.26
C LYS A 67 -7.84 10.87 14.84
N THR A 68 -9.03 10.35 14.58
CA THR A 68 -9.21 8.94 14.24
C THR A 68 -10.06 8.78 12.98
N ILE A 69 -9.46 8.20 11.94
CA ILE A 69 -10.14 7.83 10.70
C ILE A 69 -10.28 6.30 10.64
N VAL A 70 -11.45 5.83 10.24
CA VAL A 70 -11.68 4.43 9.89
C VAL A 70 -11.69 4.32 8.37
N LEU A 71 -10.66 3.68 7.82
CA LEU A 71 -10.51 3.42 6.39
C LEU A 71 -11.00 2.00 6.08
N THR A 72 -11.92 1.85 5.15
CA THR A 72 -12.53 0.57 4.77
C THR A 72 -12.19 0.24 3.31
N GLY A 73 -11.65 -0.95 3.06
CA GLY A 73 -11.46 -1.46 1.71
C GLY A 73 -12.80 -1.98 1.17
N ARG A 74 -13.30 -1.41 0.06
CA ARG A 74 -14.58 -1.80 -0.54
C ARG A 74 -14.43 -2.73 -1.73
N ASN A 75 -13.47 -2.46 -2.60
CA ASN A 75 -13.24 -3.27 -3.79
C ASN A 75 -11.75 -3.30 -4.14
N PHE A 76 -11.32 -4.34 -4.85
CA PHE A 76 -9.94 -4.48 -5.28
C PHE A 76 -9.50 -3.31 -6.19
N GLY A 77 -8.28 -2.84 -5.99
CA GLY A 77 -7.69 -1.77 -6.82
C GLY A 77 -6.73 -0.87 -6.04
N THR A 78 -6.25 0.15 -6.73
CA THR A 78 -5.38 1.19 -6.15
C THR A 78 -6.12 2.53 -6.18
N THR A 79 -6.08 3.25 -5.08
CA THR A 79 -6.58 4.63 -4.95
C THR A 79 -5.67 5.41 -4.03
N ASN A 80 -6.08 6.57 -3.55
CA ASN A 80 -5.33 7.38 -2.60
C ASN A 80 -6.28 8.06 -1.61
N ILE A 81 -5.72 8.48 -0.49
CA ILE A 81 -6.41 9.28 0.52
C ILE A 81 -5.58 10.52 0.85
N ILE A 82 -6.26 11.66 0.92
CA ILE A 82 -5.69 12.93 1.35
C ILE A 82 -6.48 13.43 2.54
N LEU A 83 -5.79 13.69 3.65
CA LEU A 83 -6.35 14.24 4.88
C LEU A 83 -5.76 15.64 5.09
N LEU A 84 -6.61 16.66 5.23
CA LEU A 84 -6.17 18.03 5.44
C LEU A 84 -6.62 18.55 6.82
N ASP A 85 -5.82 19.42 7.42
CA ASP A 85 -6.22 20.19 8.60
C ASP A 85 -7.05 21.43 8.23
N ALA A 86 -7.39 22.24 9.24
CA ALA A 86 -8.23 23.43 9.07
C ALA A 86 -7.55 24.54 8.24
N ASP A 87 -6.22 24.50 8.13
CA ASP A 87 -5.39 25.46 7.40
C ASP A 87 -5.02 24.94 6.00
N ASP A 88 -5.69 23.89 5.51
CA ASP A 88 -5.47 23.23 4.22
C ASP A 88 -4.08 22.56 4.08
N ASN A 89 -3.38 22.29 5.18
CA ASN A 89 -2.14 21.53 5.15
C ASN A 89 -2.43 20.02 5.13
N ALA A 90 -1.69 19.30 4.28
CA ALA A 90 -1.78 17.84 4.23
C ALA A 90 -1.23 17.21 5.52
N ILE A 91 -2.07 16.40 6.16
CA ILE A 91 -1.74 15.53 7.28
C ILE A 91 -1.28 14.17 6.74
N VAL A 92 -2.01 13.64 5.76
CA VAL A 92 -1.72 12.37 5.07
C VAL A 92 -1.98 12.57 3.59
N ASP A 93 -1.09 12.08 2.75
CA ASP A 93 -1.25 11.92 1.30
C ASP A 93 -0.60 10.60 0.91
N GLU A 94 -1.41 9.54 0.80
CA GLU A 94 -0.90 8.17 0.66
C GLU A 94 -1.68 7.38 -0.39
N GLN A 95 -0.97 6.53 -1.12
CA GLN A 95 -1.57 5.58 -2.04
C GLN A 95 -2.09 4.36 -1.27
N ILE A 96 -3.34 3.98 -1.51
CA ILE A 96 -4.01 2.82 -0.92
C ILE A 96 -4.07 1.69 -1.94
N LEU A 97 -3.67 0.49 -1.52
CA LEU A 97 -3.90 -0.75 -2.26
C LEU A 97 -4.90 -1.61 -1.50
N VAL A 98 -6.04 -1.87 -2.13
CA VAL A 98 -7.06 -2.80 -1.65
C VAL A 98 -6.87 -4.14 -2.33
N SER A 99 -6.66 -5.17 -1.53
CA SER A 99 -6.39 -6.54 -2.00
C SER A 99 -7.24 -7.56 -1.25
N ILE A 100 -7.28 -8.80 -1.75
CA ILE A 100 -7.95 -9.90 -1.05
C ILE A 100 -7.04 -10.36 0.10
N ASP A 101 -7.62 -10.65 1.26
CA ASP A 101 -6.89 -11.33 2.32
C ASP A 101 -6.68 -12.80 1.93
N GLU A 102 -5.44 -13.17 1.59
CA GLU A 102 -5.07 -14.54 1.26
C GLU A 102 -4.56 -15.33 2.48
N GLY A 103 -4.42 -14.68 3.65
CA GLY A 103 -3.82 -15.31 4.83
C GLY A 103 -4.59 -16.54 5.32
N ASN A 104 -5.89 -16.60 5.01
CA ASN A 104 -6.79 -17.65 5.46
C ASN A 104 -7.68 -18.18 4.32
N THR A 105 -7.28 -17.96 3.07
CA THR A 105 -8.11 -18.22 1.91
C THR A 105 -7.49 -19.31 1.05
N VAL A 106 -8.27 -20.34 0.72
CA VAL A 106 -7.86 -21.43 -0.17
C VAL A 106 -8.57 -21.31 -1.52
N ARG A 107 -7.82 -21.46 -2.61
CA ARG A 107 -8.36 -21.53 -3.96
C ARG A 107 -8.43 -22.99 -4.41
N VAL A 108 -9.64 -23.49 -4.64
CA VAL A 108 -9.89 -24.86 -5.08
C VAL A 108 -10.27 -24.84 -6.57
N PHE A 109 -9.54 -25.62 -7.38
CA PHE A 109 -9.82 -25.82 -8.80
C PHE A 109 -10.35 -27.24 -9.02
N ARG A 110 -11.56 -27.36 -9.57
CA ARG A 110 -12.20 -28.63 -9.93
C ARG A 110 -12.56 -28.58 -11.41
N GLN A 111 -11.65 -29.07 -12.26
CA GLN A 111 -11.82 -29.03 -13.71
C GLN A 111 -11.98 -27.59 -14.21
N THR A 112 -13.18 -27.16 -14.61
CA THR A 112 -13.48 -25.77 -15.02
C THR A 112 -13.99 -24.89 -13.88
N ASP A 113 -14.31 -25.47 -12.71
CA ASP A 113 -14.84 -24.73 -11.58
C ASP A 113 -13.72 -24.21 -10.68
N ARG A 114 -13.80 -22.93 -10.32
CA ARG A 114 -12.89 -22.28 -9.37
C ARG A 114 -13.69 -21.75 -8.19
N ALA A 115 -13.35 -22.21 -6.99
CA ALA A 115 -13.92 -21.72 -5.74
C ALA A 115 -12.85 -21.05 -4.87
N VAL A 116 -13.24 -20.02 -4.14
CA VAL A 116 -12.43 -19.35 -3.12
C VAL A 116 -13.12 -19.59 -1.77
N LEU A 117 -12.40 -20.21 -0.84
CA LEU A 117 -12.91 -20.61 0.48
C LEU A 117 -12.12 -19.89 1.57
N SER A 118 -12.78 -19.50 2.66
CA SER A 118 -12.13 -18.97 3.87
C SER A 118 -12.08 -20.07 4.93
N CYS A 119 -10.91 -20.33 5.53
CA CYS A 119 -10.66 -21.55 6.29
C CYS A 119 -10.10 -21.30 7.71
N THR A 120 -10.92 -21.36 8.76
CA THR A 120 -10.41 -21.43 10.15
C THR A 120 -11.39 -22.14 11.09
N PRO A 121 -11.12 -23.38 11.59
CA PRO A 121 -10.26 -24.44 11.07
C PRO A 121 -10.91 -25.23 9.90
N ASN A 122 -12.21 -25.07 9.67
CA ASN A 122 -12.94 -25.62 8.54
C ASN A 122 -13.12 -24.56 7.45
N CYS A 123 -13.31 -24.99 6.20
CA CYS A 123 -13.43 -24.09 5.06
C CYS A 123 -14.89 -23.80 4.70
N GLU A 124 -15.24 -22.53 4.68
CA GLU A 124 -16.56 -22.04 4.28
C GLU A 124 -16.46 -21.29 2.95
N GLN A 125 -17.48 -21.44 2.09
CA GLN A 125 -17.57 -20.70 0.84
C GLN A 125 -18.37 -19.42 1.07
N HIS A 126 -17.78 -18.27 0.73
CA HIS A 126 -18.55 -17.03 0.69
C HIS A 126 -19.63 -17.17 -0.40
N ALA A 127 -20.90 -17.16 0.01
CA ALA A 127 -22.00 -17.09 -0.94
C ALA A 127 -21.82 -15.79 -1.74
N GLN A 128 -21.56 -15.91 -3.04
CA GLN A 128 -21.58 -14.76 -3.92
C GLN A 128 -22.96 -14.14 -3.78
N GLN A 129 -23.03 -12.96 -3.14
CA GLN A 129 -24.24 -12.16 -3.11
C GLN A 129 -24.43 -11.70 -4.55
N SER A 130 -25.12 -12.53 -5.32
CA SER A 130 -25.61 -12.19 -6.64
C SER A 130 -26.51 -10.98 -6.43
N ASN A 131 -25.94 -9.79 -6.67
CA ASN A 131 -26.70 -8.58 -6.94
C ASN A 131 -27.49 -8.86 -8.21
N THR A 132 -28.61 -9.54 -8.00
CA THR A 132 -29.64 -9.75 -8.99
C THR A 132 -30.25 -8.38 -9.15
N ALA A 133 -29.69 -7.59 -10.07
CA ALA A 133 -30.31 -6.37 -10.54
C ALA A 133 -31.73 -6.76 -10.95
N THR A 134 -32.69 -6.42 -10.09
CA THR A 134 -34.10 -6.62 -10.36
C THR A 134 -34.43 -5.68 -11.51
N ALA A 135 -34.41 -6.21 -12.73
CA ALA A 135 -34.94 -5.51 -13.90
C ALA A 135 -36.43 -5.25 -13.62
N ALA A 136 -36.76 -3.98 -13.37
CA ALA A 136 -38.14 -3.55 -13.24
C ALA A 136 -38.89 -3.86 -14.56
N PRO A 137 -40.08 -4.48 -14.52
CA PRO A 137 -40.87 -4.69 -15.73
C PRO A 137 -41.35 -3.33 -16.24
N THR A 138 -41.00 -3.00 -17.47
CA THR A 138 -41.63 -1.94 -18.27
C THR A 138 -43.12 -2.24 -18.37
N GLY A 139 -43.93 -1.36 -17.79
CA GLY A 139 -45.39 -1.40 -17.88
C GLY A 139 -45.88 -1.29 -19.33
N GLN A 140 -46.94 -2.04 -19.60
CA GLN A 140 -47.85 -1.84 -20.74
C GLN A 140 -48.78 -0.66 -20.46
#